data_AF-Q4STE2-F1
#
_entry.id   AF-Q4STE2-F1
#
_cell.length_a   1.000
_cell.length_b   1.000
_cell.length_c   1.000
_cell.angle_alpha   90.00
_cell.angle_beta   90.00
_cell.angle_gamma   90.00
#
_symmetry.space_group_name_H-M   'P 1'
#
loop_
_entity.id
_entity.type
_entity.pdbx_description
1 polymer ?
#
loop_
_entity_poly.entity_id
_entity_poly.type
_entity_poly.pdbx_seq_one_letter_code
_entity_poly.pdbx_strand_id
1 'polypeptide(L)'
;KKLSKQEDLKEMGDISSGMSSSIMQLYLKQVLEAFFHSQSSVRHFALNVIALTLNQGLIHPVQCVPYLIAMGTDPEPSMRNKADQQLVEIDKKYTGFIHMKAVAGMKMSYSLQQAINLSRKTIIRGFRQDETHSALCSHLFTMIRGNRQHRRAFLISLLNLFDDSAV
;
A
#
# COMPACT_ATOMS: atom_id res chain seq x y z
N LYS A 1 16.51 7.52 -35.05
CA LYS A 1 17.07 8.91 -35.02
C LYS A 1 16.47 9.80 -36.12
N LYS A 2 15.14 9.99 -36.18
CA LYS A 2 14.48 10.83 -37.22
C LYS A 2 13.49 11.89 -36.70
N LEU A 3 13.06 11.82 -35.43
CA LEU A 3 12.11 12.79 -34.84
C LEU A 3 12.77 14.05 -34.26
N SER A 4 14.04 13.97 -33.84
CA SER A 4 14.75 15.09 -33.19
C SER A 4 15.00 16.32 -34.07
N LYS A 5 14.69 16.27 -35.36
CA LYS A 5 14.79 17.40 -36.30
C LYS A 5 13.43 18.05 -36.60
N GLN A 6 12.34 17.43 -36.15
CA GLN A 6 10.95 17.86 -36.40
C GLN A 6 10.22 18.28 -35.12
N GLU A 7 10.77 17.97 -33.94
CA GLU A 7 10.24 18.47 -32.67
C GLU A 7 10.67 19.93 -32.48
N ASP A 8 9.68 20.83 -32.39
CA ASP A 8 9.92 22.23 -32.09
C ASP A 8 10.31 22.37 -30.62
N LEU A 9 11.52 22.89 -30.35
CA LEU A 9 12.03 23.10 -28.99
C LEU A 9 11.10 24.00 -28.14
N LYS A 10 10.28 24.83 -28.81
CA LYS A 10 9.29 25.70 -28.15
C LYS A 10 7.97 25.00 -27.84
N GLU A 11 7.68 23.88 -28.50
CA GLU A 11 6.50 23.04 -28.30
C GLU A 11 6.82 21.71 -27.61
N MET A 12 7.95 21.62 -26.90
CA MET A 12 8.22 20.54 -25.94
C MET A 12 7.28 20.68 -24.72
N GLY A 13 5.99 20.75 -24.99
CA GLY A 13 4.90 20.81 -24.04
C GLY A 13 4.54 19.40 -23.61
N ASP A 14 4.54 19.23 -22.30
CA ASP A 14 4.35 17.98 -21.55
C ASP A 14 2.91 17.43 -21.64
N ILE A 15 2.22 17.57 -22.77
CA ILE A 15 0.77 17.36 -22.88
C ILE A 15 0.43 15.88 -22.63
N SER A 16 1.18 14.94 -23.20
CA SER A 16 0.91 13.50 -23.02
C SER A 16 1.21 12.99 -21.61
N SER A 17 2.29 13.49 -21.00
CA SER A 17 2.74 13.17 -19.63
C SER A 17 1.83 13.84 -18.58
N GLY A 18 1.47 15.10 -18.80
CA GLY A 18 0.57 15.87 -17.94
C GLY A 18 -0.85 15.31 -17.94
N MET A 19 -1.35 14.84 -19.08
CA MET A 19 -2.66 14.17 -19.17
C MET A 19 -2.70 12.87 -18.37
N SER A 20 -1.65 12.05 -18.46
CA SER A 20 -1.56 10.78 -17.72
C SER A 20 -1.54 10.98 -16.20
N SER A 21 -0.79 11.98 -15.72
CA SER A 21 -0.78 12.32 -14.29
C SER A 21 -2.15 12.85 -13.84
N SER A 22 -2.79 13.71 -14.64
CA SER A 22 -4.10 14.29 -14.31
C SER A 22 -5.19 13.23 -14.19
N ILE A 23 -5.23 12.26 -15.11
CA ILE A 23 -6.18 11.14 -15.05
C ILE A 23 -5.96 10.33 -13.77
N MET A 24 -4.71 9.99 -13.45
CA MET A 24 -4.45 9.21 -12.25
C MET A 24 -4.79 9.98 -10.97
N GLN A 25 -4.50 11.28 -10.89
CA GLN A 25 -4.89 12.09 -9.72
C GLN A 25 -6.41 12.12 -9.52
N LEU A 26 -7.19 12.12 -10.60
CA LEU A 26 -8.65 12.15 -10.54
C LEU A 26 -9.27 10.82 -10.06
N TYR A 27 -8.69 9.68 -10.45
CA TYR A 27 -9.23 8.34 -10.15
C TYR A 27 -8.49 7.57 -9.04
N LEU A 28 -7.36 8.10 -8.53
CA LEU A 28 -6.51 7.39 -7.57
C LEU A 28 -7.29 6.91 -6.35
N LYS A 29 -8.18 7.76 -5.82
CA LYS A 29 -8.97 7.44 -4.62
C LYS A 29 -9.82 6.18 -4.84
N GLN A 30 -10.54 6.12 -5.96
CA GLN A 30 -11.43 5.01 -6.30
C GLN A 30 -10.64 3.72 -6.56
N VAL A 31 -9.46 3.83 -7.19
CA VAL A 31 -8.57 2.68 -7.38
C VAL A 31 -8.07 2.14 -6.04
N LEU A 32 -7.71 3.02 -5.10
CA LEU A 32 -7.26 2.61 -3.76
C LEU A 32 -8.42 2.02 -2.94
N GLU A 33 -9.64 2.55 -3.05
CA GLU A 33 -10.83 1.98 -2.42
C GLU A 33 -11.15 0.57 -2.93
N ALA A 34 -10.84 0.25 -4.20
CA ALA A 34 -11.01 -1.08 -4.77
C ALA A 34 -10.15 -2.16 -4.09
N PHE A 35 -9.15 -1.79 -3.29
CA PHE A 35 -8.38 -2.74 -2.47
C PHE A 35 -9.26 -3.46 -1.45
N PHE A 36 -10.39 -2.87 -1.05
CA PHE A 36 -11.30 -3.44 -0.06
C PHE A 36 -12.45 -4.24 -0.69
N HIS A 37 -12.34 -4.63 -1.95
CA HIS A 37 -13.36 -5.47 -2.58
C HIS A 37 -13.23 -6.93 -2.10
N SER A 38 -14.37 -7.60 -1.90
CA SER A 38 -14.42 -9.04 -1.57
C SER A 38 -13.81 -9.96 -2.65
N GLN A 39 -13.87 -9.57 -3.93
CA GLN A 39 -13.36 -10.35 -5.05
C GLN A 39 -11.86 -10.14 -5.20
N SER A 40 -11.12 -11.25 -5.22
CA SER A 40 -9.66 -11.23 -5.35
C SER A 40 -9.19 -10.58 -6.66
N SER A 41 -9.88 -10.86 -7.77
CA SER A 41 -9.56 -10.29 -9.09
C SER A 41 -9.54 -8.76 -9.09
N VAL A 42 -10.52 -8.12 -8.43
CA VAL A 42 -10.61 -6.66 -8.33
C VAL A 42 -9.40 -6.10 -7.56
N ARG A 43 -9.07 -6.70 -6.42
CA ARG A 43 -7.91 -6.32 -5.61
C ARG A 43 -6.61 -6.48 -6.38
N HIS A 44 -6.46 -7.58 -7.12
CA HIS A 44 -5.30 -7.87 -7.95
C HIS A 44 -5.09 -6.78 -9.03
N PHE A 45 -6.13 -6.44 -9.77
CA PHE A 45 -6.03 -5.40 -10.80
C PHE A 45 -5.78 -4.01 -10.20
N ALA A 46 -6.41 -3.67 -9.07
CA ALA A 46 -6.14 -2.42 -8.37
C ALA A 46 -4.66 -2.32 -7.95
N LEU A 47 -4.09 -3.39 -7.39
CA LEU A 47 -2.67 -3.45 -7.03
C LEU A 47 -1.76 -3.26 -8.26
N ASN A 48 -2.11 -3.86 -9.41
CA ASN A 48 -1.35 -3.70 -10.64
C ASN A 48 -1.33 -2.25 -11.14
N VAL A 49 -2.48 -1.57 -11.11
CA VAL A 49 -2.58 -0.15 -11.49
C VAL A 49 -1.71 0.70 -10.57
N ILE A 50 -1.79 0.50 -9.25
CA ILE A 50 -0.98 1.25 -8.28
C ILE A 50 0.52 0.99 -8.48
N ALA A 51 0.94 -0.26 -8.67
CA ALA A 51 2.34 -0.59 -8.90
C ALA A 51 2.89 0.09 -10.18
N LEU A 52 2.13 0.06 -11.29
CA LEU A 52 2.56 0.75 -12.52
C LEU A 52 2.64 2.27 -12.33
N THR A 53 1.67 2.85 -11.64
CA THR A 53 1.58 4.30 -11.39
C THR A 53 2.72 4.79 -10.48
N LEU A 54 3.07 4.02 -9.45
CA LEU A 54 4.20 4.29 -8.57
C LEU A 54 5.54 4.17 -9.31
N ASN A 55 5.71 3.13 -10.14
CA ASN A 55 6.93 2.93 -10.91
C ASN A 55 7.20 4.03 -11.93
N GLN A 56 6.14 4.65 -12.45
CA GLN A 56 6.22 5.80 -13.36
C GLN A 56 6.34 7.15 -12.64
N GLY A 57 6.23 7.18 -11.30
CA GLY A 57 6.31 8.42 -10.51
C GLY A 57 5.13 9.36 -10.69
N LEU A 58 3.98 8.87 -11.17
CA LEU A 58 2.81 9.70 -11.47
C LEU A 58 2.03 10.14 -10.23
N ILE A 59 2.26 9.50 -9.09
CA ILE A 59 1.60 9.77 -7.80
C ILE A 59 2.61 9.81 -6.65
N HIS A 60 2.26 10.52 -5.59
CA HIS A 60 3.12 10.61 -4.40
C HIS A 60 3.05 9.33 -3.56
N PRO A 61 4.15 8.58 -3.35
CA PRO A 61 4.10 7.23 -2.79
C PRO A 61 3.48 7.11 -1.40
N VAL A 62 3.66 8.15 -0.55
CA VAL A 62 3.14 8.15 0.83
C VAL A 62 1.62 7.94 0.92
N GLN A 63 0.87 8.27 -0.15
CA GLN A 63 -0.58 8.10 -0.20
C GLN A 63 -0.99 6.62 -0.35
N CYS A 64 -0.13 5.81 -0.97
CA CYS A 64 -0.39 4.39 -1.24
C CYS A 64 0.10 3.46 -0.12
N VAL A 65 1.03 3.92 0.71
CA VAL A 65 1.68 3.09 1.75
C VAL A 65 0.66 2.36 2.65
N PRO A 66 -0.38 3.01 3.23
CA PRO A 66 -1.36 2.30 4.05
C PRO A 66 -2.09 1.16 3.31
N TYR A 67 -2.43 1.37 2.04
CA TYR A 67 -3.13 0.40 1.20
C TYR A 67 -2.24 -0.79 0.83
N LEU A 68 -0.96 -0.52 0.54
CA LEU A 68 0.02 -1.57 0.28
C LEU A 68 0.30 -2.42 1.53
N ILE A 69 0.39 -1.80 2.72
CA ILE A 69 0.48 -2.52 4.01
C ILE A 69 -0.76 -3.41 4.21
N ALA A 70 -1.96 -2.90 3.91
CA ALA A 70 -3.18 -3.69 3.97
C ALA A 70 -3.10 -4.89 3.04
N MET A 71 -2.71 -4.70 1.78
CA MET A 71 -2.58 -5.75 0.77
C MET A 71 -1.56 -6.84 1.13
N GLY A 72 -0.53 -6.52 1.91
CA GLY A 72 0.38 -7.53 2.48
C GLY A 72 -0.31 -8.57 3.39
N THR A 73 -1.55 -8.30 3.82
CA THR A 73 -2.35 -9.24 4.61
C THR A 73 -3.26 -10.14 3.77
N ASP A 74 -3.34 -9.95 2.44
CA ASP A 74 -4.21 -10.72 1.56
C ASP A 74 -3.93 -12.24 1.63
N PRO A 75 -4.96 -13.12 1.52
CA PRO A 75 -4.76 -14.57 1.46
C PRO A 75 -3.93 -15.06 0.27
N GLU A 76 -3.90 -14.36 -0.88
CA GLU A 76 -3.12 -14.82 -2.03
C GLU A 76 -1.64 -14.41 -1.94
N PRO A 77 -0.70 -15.36 -2.07
CA PRO A 77 0.74 -15.07 -2.00
C PRO A 77 1.22 -14.09 -3.06
N SER A 78 0.66 -14.15 -4.27
CA SER A 78 1.02 -13.28 -5.40
C SER A 78 0.78 -11.80 -5.08
N MET A 79 -0.36 -11.47 -4.47
CA MET A 79 -0.69 -10.10 -4.06
C MET A 79 0.21 -9.61 -2.93
N ARG A 80 0.46 -10.45 -1.92
CA ARG A 80 1.34 -10.09 -0.80
C ARG A 80 2.75 -9.77 -1.26
N ASN A 81 3.36 -10.69 -2.01
CA ASN A 81 4.74 -10.56 -2.46
C ASN A 81 4.93 -9.29 -3.30
N LYS A 82 3.94 -8.97 -4.15
CA LYS A 82 3.96 -7.75 -4.96
C LYS A 82 3.79 -6.49 -4.11
N ALA A 83 2.90 -6.49 -3.13
CA ALA A 83 2.71 -5.35 -2.21
C ALA A 83 3.97 -5.10 -1.36
N ASP A 84 4.55 -6.16 -0.80
CA ASP A 84 5.78 -6.10 -0.01
C ASP A 84 6.96 -5.59 -0.86
N GLN A 85 7.07 -6.05 -2.11
CA GLN A 85 8.08 -5.54 -3.04
C GLN A 85 7.93 -4.02 -3.27
N GLN A 86 6.70 -3.54 -3.48
CA GLN A 86 6.44 -2.10 -3.63
C GLN A 86 6.78 -1.31 -2.36
N LEU A 87 6.48 -1.85 -1.17
CA LEU A 87 6.87 -1.21 0.10
C LEU A 87 8.39 -1.11 0.24
N VAL A 88 9.13 -2.16 -0.10
CA VAL A 88 10.61 -2.16 -0.09
C VAL A 88 11.17 -1.14 -1.07
N GLU A 89 10.60 -1.03 -2.27
CA GLU A 89 11.02 -0.03 -3.27
C GLU A 89 10.75 1.41 -2.81
N ILE A 90 9.62 1.65 -2.14
CA ILE A 90 9.29 2.94 -1.54
C ILE A 90 10.29 3.27 -0.43
N ASP A 91 10.55 2.35 0.51
CA ASP A 91 11.42 2.60 1.66
C ASP A 91 12.86 2.88 1.24
N LYS A 92 13.36 2.21 0.20
CA LYS A 92 14.68 2.48 -0.39
C LYS A 92 14.83 3.91 -0.93
N LYS A 93 13.77 4.49 -1.49
CA LYS A 93 13.79 5.82 -2.11
C LYS A 93 13.38 6.93 -1.13
N TYR A 94 12.49 6.62 -0.19
CA TYR A 94 11.83 7.57 0.69
C TYR A 94 11.83 7.09 2.14
N THR A 95 13.01 7.13 2.75
CA THR A 95 13.22 6.69 4.14
C THR A 95 12.20 7.33 5.09
N GLY A 96 11.55 6.50 5.90
CA GLY A 96 10.61 6.96 6.93
C GLY A 96 9.14 7.01 6.48
N PHE A 97 8.84 6.94 5.18
CA PHE A 97 7.45 6.92 4.70
C PHE A 97 6.64 5.76 5.28
N ILE A 98 7.28 4.58 5.42
CA ILE A 98 6.66 3.40 5.99
C ILE A 98 6.32 3.61 7.46
N HIS A 99 7.26 4.17 8.25
CA HIS A 99 6.99 4.45 9.67
C HIS A 99 5.83 5.44 9.81
N MET A 100 5.79 6.49 8.97
CA MET A 100 4.81 7.58 9.10
C MET A 100 3.39 7.08 8.88
N LYS A 101 3.24 5.98 8.14
CA LYS A 101 1.96 5.41 7.74
C LYS A 101 1.67 4.05 8.37
N ALA A 102 2.54 3.55 9.26
CA ALA A 102 2.43 2.22 9.84
C ALA A 102 1.10 1.98 10.58
N VAL A 103 0.70 2.91 11.44
CA VAL A 103 -0.57 2.80 12.21
C VAL A 103 -1.79 2.84 11.30
N ALA A 104 -1.79 3.73 10.30
CA ALA A 104 -2.86 3.79 9.29
C ALA A 104 -2.93 2.48 8.49
N GLY A 105 -1.77 1.94 8.11
CA GLY A 105 -1.65 0.64 7.47
C GLY A 105 -2.27 -0.48 8.31
N MET A 106 -1.97 -0.55 9.61
CA MET A 106 -2.56 -1.56 10.52
C MET A 106 -4.10 -1.48 10.58
N LYS A 107 -4.67 -0.27 10.70
CA LYS A 107 -6.13 -0.07 10.68
C LYS A 107 -6.76 -0.53 9.36
N MET A 108 -6.07 -0.25 8.25
CA MET A 108 -6.53 -0.65 6.92
C MET A 108 -6.36 -2.15 6.68
N SER A 109 -5.30 -2.78 7.20
CA SER A 109 -5.17 -4.24 7.21
C SER A 109 -6.37 -4.88 7.89
N TYR A 110 -6.79 -4.38 9.05
CA TYR A 110 -8.00 -4.89 9.72
C TYR A 110 -9.27 -4.69 8.87
N SER A 111 -9.43 -3.53 8.24
CA SER A 111 -10.57 -3.25 7.35
C SER A 111 -10.59 -4.17 6.12
N LEU A 112 -9.43 -4.49 5.56
CA LEU A 112 -9.31 -5.45 4.46
C LEU A 112 -9.69 -6.86 4.93
N GLN A 113 -9.21 -7.30 6.08
CA GLN A 113 -9.57 -8.60 6.63
C GLN A 113 -11.08 -8.70 6.92
N GLN A 114 -11.72 -7.61 7.36
CA GLN A 114 -13.18 -7.54 7.44
C GLN A 114 -13.81 -7.73 6.07
N ALA A 115 -13.40 -6.96 5.06
CA ALA A 115 -13.98 -7.02 3.73
C ALA A 115 -13.85 -8.41 3.06
N ILE A 116 -12.72 -9.09 3.24
CA ILE A 116 -12.48 -10.43 2.68
C ILE A 116 -13.31 -11.49 3.42
N ASN A 117 -13.46 -11.36 4.75
CA ASN A 117 -14.16 -12.33 5.56
C ASN A 117 -15.64 -11.97 5.81
N LEU A 118 -16.21 -10.95 5.18
CA LEU A 118 -17.61 -10.51 5.35
C LEU A 118 -18.64 -11.66 5.30
N SER A 119 -18.41 -12.66 4.44
CA SER A 119 -19.30 -13.82 4.27
C SER A 119 -19.12 -14.90 5.35
N ARG A 120 -17.98 -14.91 6.04
CA ARG A 120 -17.63 -15.87 7.08
C ARG A 120 -17.84 -15.16 8.41
N LYS A 121 -18.84 -15.56 9.20
CA LYS A 121 -19.08 -15.04 10.57
C LYS A 121 -17.98 -15.47 11.56
N THR A 122 -16.73 -15.34 11.15
CA THR A 122 -15.54 -15.79 11.86
C THR A 122 -14.82 -14.60 12.45
N ILE A 123 -14.34 -14.75 13.68
CA ILE A 123 -13.53 -13.75 14.34
C ILE A 123 -12.24 -13.56 13.54
N ILE A 124 -11.94 -12.32 13.15
CA ILE A 124 -10.71 -11.96 12.44
C ILE A 124 -9.52 -12.16 13.38
N ARG A 125 -8.51 -12.86 12.89
CA ARG A 125 -7.27 -13.12 13.63
C ARG A 125 -6.10 -12.40 12.95
N GLY A 126 -5.18 -11.88 13.75
CA GLY A 126 -3.99 -11.16 13.26
C GLY A 126 -2.84 -12.05 12.79
N PHE A 127 -3.07 -13.35 12.61
CA PHE A 127 -2.04 -14.34 12.26
C PHE A 127 -2.56 -15.36 11.24
N ARG A 128 -1.65 -16.00 10.51
CA ARG A 128 -1.95 -17.07 9.54
C ARG A 128 -1.94 -18.42 10.23
N GLN A 129 -2.97 -19.24 10.01
CA GLN A 129 -3.06 -20.60 10.56
C GLN A 129 -2.26 -21.62 9.74
N ASP A 130 -2.05 -21.34 8.45
CA ASP A 130 -1.77 -22.41 7.49
C ASP A 130 -0.27 -22.64 7.21
N GLU A 131 0.60 -21.64 7.47
CA GLU A 131 1.98 -21.68 6.95
C GLU A 131 3.08 -21.57 8.02
N THR A 132 2.88 -20.90 9.16
CA THR A 132 3.96 -20.65 10.16
C THR A 132 3.52 -20.08 11.52
N HIS A 133 2.21 -19.96 11.81
CA HIS A 133 1.71 -19.11 12.92
C HIS A 133 2.33 -17.69 12.91
N SER A 134 2.56 -17.13 11.72
CA SER A 134 3.13 -15.79 11.57
C SER A 134 2.07 -14.70 11.63
N ALA A 135 2.42 -13.54 12.20
CA ALA A 135 1.56 -12.37 12.19
C ALA A 135 1.33 -11.86 10.76
N LEU A 136 0.10 -11.45 10.44
CA LEU A 136 -0.27 -10.95 9.11
C LEU A 136 0.58 -9.74 8.69
N CYS A 137 0.92 -8.86 9.64
CA CYS A 137 1.74 -7.66 9.40
C CYS A 137 3.21 -7.84 9.81
N SER A 138 3.73 -9.08 9.83
CA SER A 138 5.13 -9.37 10.19
C SER A 138 6.15 -8.66 9.28
N HIS A 139 5.84 -8.53 7.98
CA HIS A 139 6.69 -7.79 7.03
C HIS A 139 6.82 -6.31 7.43
N LEU A 140 5.71 -5.64 7.76
CA LEU A 140 5.70 -4.25 8.24
C LEU A 140 6.62 -4.07 9.45
N PHE A 141 6.51 -4.96 10.45
CA PHE A 141 7.39 -4.89 11.62
C PHE A 141 8.86 -5.08 11.24
N THR A 142 9.15 -5.98 10.29
CA THR A 142 10.50 -6.23 9.80
C THR A 142 11.12 -5.01 9.13
N MET A 143 10.33 -4.21 8.39
CA MET A 143 10.79 -2.96 7.81
C MET A 143 11.09 -1.88 8.87
N ILE A 144 10.25 -1.78 9.90
CA ILE A 144 10.37 -0.72 10.91
C ILE A 144 11.42 -1.05 11.99
N ARG A 145 11.68 -2.34 12.26
CA ARG A 145 12.46 -2.77 13.43
C ARG A 145 13.92 -2.29 13.45
N GLY A 146 14.48 -1.96 12.28
CA GLY A 146 15.89 -1.57 12.13
C GLY A 146 16.23 -0.26 12.87
N ASN A 147 15.28 0.67 12.94
CA ASN A 147 15.46 1.93 13.67
C ASN A 147 14.81 1.84 15.07
N ARG A 148 15.61 2.03 16.13
CA ARG A 148 15.15 1.95 17.52
C ARG A 148 14.03 2.94 17.85
N GLN A 149 14.12 4.18 17.35
CA GLN A 149 13.11 5.21 17.61
C GLN A 149 11.80 4.87 16.90
N HIS A 150 11.85 4.54 15.61
CA HIS A 150 10.66 4.15 14.85
C HIS A 150 9.98 2.91 15.44
N ARG A 151 10.77 1.90 15.82
CA ARG A 151 10.26 0.68 16.45
C ARG A 151 9.53 0.96 17.76
N ARG A 152 10.10 1.77 18.66
CA ARG A 152 9.46 2.12 19.93
C ARG A 152 8.18 2.93 19.70
N ALA A 153 8.23 3.95 18.84
CA ALA A 153 7.07 4.77 18.53
C ALA A 153 5.93 3.94 17.93
N PHE A 154 6.24 3.02 17.01
CA PHE A 154 5.25 2.11 16.42
C PHE A 154 4.60 1.21 17.47
N LEU A 155 5.39 0.55 18.33
CA LEU A 155 4.85 -0.34 19.36
C LEU A 155 3.99 0.39 20.40
N ILE A 156 4.42 1.58 20.84
CA ILE A 156 3.62 2.42 21.75
C ILE A 156 2.31 2.83 21.07
N SER A 157 2.39 3.30 19.82
CA SER A 157 1.19 3.71 19.09
C SER A 157 0.23 2.55 18.88
N LEU A 158 0.75 1.33 18.63
CA LEU A 158 -0.05 0.13 18.46
C LEU A 158 -0.76 -0.25 19.77
N LEU A 159 -0.06 -0.20 20.91
CA LEU A 159 -0.66 -0.47 22.22
C LEU A 159 -1.78 0.54 22.52
N ASN A 160 -1.52 1.82 22.28
CA ASN A 160 -2.50 2.89 22.47
C ASN A 160 -3.75 2.78 21.58
N LEU A 161 -3.73 1.97 20.49
CA LEU A 161 -4.95 1.70 19.72
C LEU A 161 -5.90 0.75 20.43
N PHE A 162 -5.40 -0.01 21.40
CA PHE A 162 -6.13 -1.01 22.16
C PHE A 162 -6.29 -0.64 23.64
N ASP A 163 -5.59 0.40 24.11
CA ASP A 163 -5.81 0.95 25.45
C ASP A 163 -7.13 1.73 25.48
N ASP A 164 -8.07 1.25 26.30
CA ASP A 164 -9.38 1.86 26.51
C ASP A 164 -9.26 3.25 27.17
N SER A 165 -9.33 4.28 26.35
CA SER A 165 -9.81 5.61 26.74
C SER A 165 -10.95 6.08 25.84
N ALA A 166 -11.62 5.14 25.17
CA ALA A 166 -12.78 5.39 24.32
C ALA A 166 -13.93 4.46 24.70
N VAL A 167 -14.67 4.90 25.73
CA VAL A 167 -16.01 4.46 26.19
C VAL A 167 -16.08 3.10 26.90
#